data_AF-A0AA39HNC1-F1
#
_entry.id   AF-A0AA39HNC1-F1
#
_cell.length_a   1.000
_cell.length_b   1.000
_cell.length_c   1.000
_cell.angle_alpha   90.00
_cell.angle_beta   90.00
_cell.angle_gamma   90.00
#
_symmetry.space_group_name_H-M   'P 1'
#
loop_
_entity.id
_entity.type
_entity.pdbx_description
1 polymer ?
#
loop_
_entity_poly.entity_id
_entity_poly.type
_entity_poly.pdbx_seq_one_letter_code
_entity_poly.pdbx_strand_id
1 'polypeptide(L)'
;MEIAILFAISAAALLTTSVQSVSVSEFTCGVDKLTTFAAYKMVSRTCRAAQLHPVNECCRAHDRCYDQQMGQGYCDKTFCDCLNSQPSAGIKCKATRIGMCQAVKAFGHHAYKNAVVLLIMRVGRVILYLFSLVAFQITVFAILSAAVLLTASAQFVSFPEFKCGTNKITTAIAYRTAKATCPTQLEEINECCRDHDECYDDQFGRKFCDSTFCGCLQNTMTSYDEKCDPTLKNMCMAVKLFGEAAYKRATVRRKRAAGNKSADLDRTYG
;
A
#
# COMPACT_ATOMS: atom_id res chain seq x y z
N MET A 1 36.82 -52.65 -19.20
CA MET A 1 35.59 -51.95 -19.64
C MET A 1 35.51 -50.61 -18.90
N GLU A 2 36.58 -49.83 -19.02
CA GLU A 2 36.78 -48.50 -18.44
C GLU A 2 37.80 -47.82 -19.38
N ILE A 3 37.75 -46.50 -19.53
CA ILE A 3 38.71 -45.66 -20.30
C ILE A 3 38.49 -45.54 -21.83
N ALA A 4 37.26 -45.29 -22.30
CA ALA A 4 37.04 -44.88 -23.71
C ALA A 4 36.02 -43.75 -23.94
N ILE A 5 35.44 -43.15 -22.90
CA ILE A 5 34.31 -42.21 -23.06
C ILE A 5 34.68 -40.74 -22.72
N LEU A 6 35.92 -40.46 -22.30
CA LEU A 6 36.31 -39.12 -21.83
C LEU A 6 37.03 -38.22 -22.86
N PHE A 7 37.33 -38.69 -24.08
CA PHE A 7 38.05 -37.90 -25.09
C PHE A 7 37.19 -37.38 -26.26
N ALA A 8 35.86 -37.55 -26.22
CA ALA A 8 34.97 -37.11 -27.31
C ALA A 8 34.26 -35.75 -27.06
N ILE A 9 34.50 -35.07 -25.93
CA ILE A 9 33.82 -33.81 -25.60
C ILE A 9 34.71 -32.56 -25.84
N SER A 10 36.00 -32.72 -26.12
CA SER A 10 36.95 -31.58 -26.10
C SER A 10 37.31 -30.95 -27.45
N ALA A 11 36.59 -31.24 -28.56
CA ALA A 11 36.96 -30.70 -29.88
C ALA A 11 35.80 -30.16 -30.74
N ALA A 12 34.61 -29.95 -30.16
CA ALA A 12 33.47 -29.38 -30.90
C ALA A 12 32.91 -28.08 -30.28
N ALA A 13 33.68 -27.40 -29.43
CA ALA A 13 33.52 -25.97 -29.23
C ALA A 13 34.24 -25.22 -30.36
N LEU A 14 33.96 -25.59 -31.62
CA LEU A 14 34.12 -24.63 -32.71
C LEU A 14 33.13 -23.51 -32.39
N LEU A 15 33.67 -22.37 -32.00
CA LEU A 15 33.01 -21.08 -31.97
C LEU A 15 32.35 -20.83 -33.33
N THR A 16 31.14 -21.33 -33.53
CA THR A 16 30.19 -20.74 -34.47
C THR A 16 29.78 -19.41 -33.84
N THR A 17 30.63 -18.39 -34.01
CA THR A 17 30.18 -17.00 -33.89
C THR A 17 29.11 -16.82 -34.95
N SER A 18 27.86 -17.04 -34.57
CA SER A 18 26.72 -16.73 -35.41
C SER A 18 26.86 -15.25 -35.77
N VAL A 19 27.00 -14.98 -37.06
CA VAL A 19 26.98 -13.60 -37.56
C VAL A 19 25.56 -13.11 -37.28
N GLN A 20 25.37 -12.41 -36.16
CA GLN A 20 24.10 -11.81 -35.81
C GLN A 20 23.84 -10.68 -36.81
N SER A 21 23.05 -10.98 -37.83
CA SER A 21 22.52 -9.97 -38.74
C SER A 21 21.48 -9.14 -37.99
N VAL A 22 21.76 -7.87 -37.77
CA VAL A 22 20.80 -6.92 -37.17
C VAL A 22 19.68 -6.64 -38.16
N SER A 23 18.45 -6.83 -37.73
CA SER A 23 17.26 -6.47 -38.54
C SER A 23 17.07 -4.94 -38.57
N VAL A 24 16.36 -4.43 -39.59
CA VAL A 24 16.01 -2.99 -39.67
C VAL A 24 15.29 -2.50 -38.41
N SER A 25 14.46 -3.35 -37.80
CA SER A 25 13.69 -3.06 -36.60
C SER A 25 14.53 -2.91 -35.32
N GLU A 26 15.74 -3.48 -35.29
CA GLU A 26 16.63 -3.46 -34.12
C GLU A 26 17.73 -2.40 -34.22
N PHE A 27 17.88 -1.80 -35.40
CA PHE A 27 18.81 -0.71 -35.65
C PHE A 27 18.23 0.61 -35.12
N THR A 28 18.94 1.33 -34.27
CA THR A 28 18.41 2.51 -33.56
C THR A 28 19.12 3.82 -33.93
N CYS A 29 20.04 3.81 -34.88
CA CYS A 29 20.84 5.00 -35.19
C CYS A 29 20.07 6.08 -35.96
N GLY A 30 19.51 7.07 -35.26
CA GLY A 30 18.72 8.14 -35.86
C GLY A 30 17.81 8.79 -34.82
N VAL A 31 17.17 9.90 -35.19
CA VAL A 31 16.24 10.61 -34.29
C VAL A 31 14.79 10.18 -34.50
N ASP A 32 14.50 9.59 -35.65
CA ASP A 32 13.18 9.13 -36.07
C ASP A 32 13.30 7.92 -36.99
N LYS A 33 12.16 7.32 -37.35
CA LYS A 33 12.13 6.12 -38.21
C LYS A 33 12.79 6.34 -39.58
N LEU A 34 12.70 7.54 -40.14
CA LEU A 34 13.24 7.85 -41.46
C LEU A 34 14.77 7.92 -41.43
N THR A 35 15.31 8.68 -40.49
CA THR A 35 16.76 8.82 -40.26
C THR A 35 17.39 7.51 -39.82
N THR A 36 16.70 6.72 -38.98
CA THR A 36 17.11 5.37 -38.61
C THR A 36 17.17 4.42 -39.81
N PHE A 37 16.15 4.44 -40.68
CA PHE A 37 16.16 3.64 -41.89
C PHE A 37 17.26 4.06 -42.87
N ALA A 38 17.48 5.37 -43.03
CA ALA A 38 18.53 5.92 -43.88
C ALA A 38 19.92 5.50 -43.37
N ALA A 39 20.16 5.60 -42.06
CA ALA A 39 21.39 5.17 -41.42
C ALA A 39 21.60 3.65 -41.57
N TYR A 40 20.57 2.84 -41.32
CA TYR A 40 20.63 1.39 -41.54
C TYR A 40 21.03 1.07 -42.98
N LYS A 41 20.37 1.67 -43.98
CA LYS A 41 20.68 1.43 -45.40
C LYS A 41 22.08 1.88 -45.77
N MET A 42 22.57 2.98 -45.20
CA MET A 42 23.92 3.47 -45.46
C MET A 42 24.98 2.51 -44.88
N VAL A 43 24.80 2.08 -43.63
CA VAL A 43 25.71 1.15 -42.96
C VAL A 43 25.65 -0.24 -43.61
N SER A 44 24.47 -0.77 -43.90
CA SER A 44 24.31 -2.10 -44.51
C SER A 44 24.89 -2.20 -45.92
N ARG A 45 25.00 -1.08 -46.65
CA ARG A 45 25.60 -1.03 -48.00
C ARG A 45 27.12 -0.88 -48.00
N THR A 46 27.67 -0.28 -46.95
CA THR A 46 29.09 0.13 -46.92
C THR A 46 29.93 -0.72 -45.98
N CYS A 47 29.30 -1.31 -44.97
CA CYS A 47 29.88 -2.17 -43.95
C CYS A 47 29.46 -3.64 -44.16
N ARG A 48 30.28 -4.57 -43.67
CA ARG A 48 29.93 -6.00 -43.68
C ARG A 48 28.84 -6.29 -42.64
N ALA A 49 28.06 -7.34 -42.84
CA ALA A 49 27.01 -7.78 -41.90
C ALA A 49 27.50 -7.84 -40.44
N ALA A 50 28.70 -8.38 -40.21
CA ALA A 50 29.31 -8.49 -38.88
C ALA A 50 29.60 -7.14 -38.18
N GLN A 51 29.61 -6.02 -38.92
CA GLN A 51 29.83 -4.68 -38.37
C GLN A 51 28.55 -3.91 -38.08
N LEU A 52 27.37 -4.38 -38.52
CA LEU A 52 26.11 -3.68 -38.24
C LEU A 52 25.86 -3.63 -36.74
N HIS A 53 26.09 -4.73 -36.02
CA HIS A 53 25.88 -4.80 -34.58
C HIS A 53 26.81 -3.84 -33.80
N PRO A 54 28.15 -3.86 -33.98
CA PRO A 54 29.02 -2.92 -33.29
C PRO A 54 28.73 -1.44 -33.59
N VAL A 55 28.37 -1.09 -34.83
CA VAL A 55 27.97 0.30 -35.16
C VAL A 55 26.67 0.67 -34.44
N ASN A 56 25.69 -0.22 -34.42
CA ASN A 56 24.41 0.01 -33.75
C ASN A 56 24.58 0.15 -32.23
N GLU A 57 25.49 -0.61 -31.62
CA GLU A 57 25.83 -0.46 -30.19
C GLU A 57 26.38 0.93 -29.86
N CYS A 58 27.23 1.51 -30.72
CA CYS A 58 27.67 2.89 -30.55
C CYS A 58 26.50 3.87 -30.57
N CYS A 59 25.52 3.68 -31.47
CA CYS A 59 24.34 4.53 -31.54
C CYS A 59 23.46 4.39 -30.29
N ARG A 60 23.19 3.17 -29.83
CA ARG A 60 22.45 2.93 -28.57
C ARG A 60 23.13 3.60 -27.37
N ALA A 61 24.46 3.55 -27.30
CA ALA A 61 25.22 4.21 -26.25
C ALA A 61 25.12 5.74 -26.32
N HIS A 62 25.12 6.31 -27.54
CA HIS A 62 24.94 7.74 -27.76
C HIS A 62 23.54 8.22 -27.39
N ASP A 63 22.50 7.50 -27.82
CA ASP A 63 21.11 7.78 -27.46
C ASP A 63 20.93 7.79 -25.94
N ARG A 64 21.47 6.79 -25.24
CA ARG A 64 21.47 6.75 -23.76
C ARG A 64 22.20 7.93 -23.15
N CYS A 65 23.34 8.33 -23.71
CA CYS A 65 24.11 9.48 -23.23
C CYS A 65 23.31 10.79 -23.38
N TYR A 66 22.58 10.94 -24.48
CA TYR A 66 21.66 12.05 -24.73
C TYR A 66 20.47 12.02 -23.76
N ASP A 67 19.84 10.86 -23.57
CA ASP A 67 18.74 10.70 -22.61
C ASP A 67 19.17 11.06 -21.18
N GLN A 68 20.42 10.73 -20.81
CA GLN A 68 21.01 11.04 -19.51
C GLN A 68 21.53 12.47 -19.40
N GLN A 69 21.52 13.25 -20.49
CA GLN A 69 21.96 14.64 -20.50
C GLN A 69 23.40 14.84 -19.98
N MET A 70 24.31 13.93 -20.35
CA MET A 70 25.72 13.95 -19.91
C MET A 70 26.58 15.04 -20.58
N GLY A 71 25.97 15.93 -21.35
CA GLY A 71 26.62 16.96 -22.16
C GLY A 71 26.81 16.54 -23.61
N GLN A 72 26.24 17.32 -24.54
CA GLN A 72 26.26 17.01 -25.98
C GLN A 72 27.68 16.73 -26.51
N GLY A 73 28.64 17.63 -26.22
CA GLY A 73 30.02 17.47 -26.70
C GLY A 73 30.72 16.23 -26.15
N TYR A 74 30.41 15.83 -24.92
CA TYR A 74 30.92 14.59 -24.33
C TYR A 74 30.32 13.36 -25.02
N CYS A 75 29.01 13.35 -25.23
CA CYS A 75 28.31 12.26 -25.91
C CYS A 75 28.78 12.12 -27.37
N ASP A 76 28.87 13.23 -28.12
CA ASP A 76 29.33 13.23 -29.51
C ASP A 76 30.77 12.75 -29.63
N LYS A 77 31.65 13.17 -28.72
CA LYS A 77 33.04 12.69 -28.67
C LYS A 77 33.09 11.18 -28.41
N THR A 78 32.37 10.71 -27.38
CA THR A 78 32.34 9.29 -27.00
C THR A 78 31.80 8.41 -28.13
N PHE A 79 30.77 8.89 -28.82
CA PHE A 79 30.22 8.23 -30.01
C PHE A 79 31.24 8.15 -31.15
N CYS A 80 31.91 9.25 -31.47
CA CYS A 80 32.96 9.28 -32.48
C CYS A 80 34.12 8.33 -32.12
N ASP A 81 34.54 8.30 -30.86
CA ASP A 81 35.60 7.41 -30.38
C ASP A 81 35.17 5.93 -30.52
N CYS A 82 33.93 5.60 -30.13
CA CYS A 82 33.34 4.27 -30.31
C CYS A 82 33.28 3.85 -31.78
N LEU A 83 32.84 4.75 -32.66
CA LEU A 83 32.81 4.47 -34.09
C LEU A 83 34.22 4.25 -34.62
N ASN A 84 35.21 5.06 -34.24
CA ASN A 84 36.58 4.96 -34.75
C ASN A 84 37.32 3.72 -34.25
N SER A 85 36.97 3.19 -33.07
CA SER A 85 37.60 1.99 -32.51
C SER A 85 37.13 0.69 -33.17
N GLN A 86 36.03 0.70 -33.94
CA GLN A 86 35.56 -0.54 -34.59
C GLN A 86 36.54 -1.02 -35.69
N PRO A 87 36.77 -2.33 -35.81
CA PRO A 87 37.63 -2.89 -36.86
C PRO A 87 37.09 -2.49 -38.25
N SER A 88 37.98 -2.03 -39.13
CA SER A 88 37.60 -1.46 -40.42
C SER A 88 37.46 -2.54 -41.49
N ALA A 89 36.25 -2.88 -41.94
CA ALA A 89 36.04 -3.83 -43.05
C ALA A 89 36.15 -3.22 -44.47
N GLY A 90 36.79 -2.04 -44.60
CA GLY A 90 37.03 -1.37 -45.88
C GLY A 90 36.88 0.16 -45.80
N ILE A 91 37.40 0.84 -46.83
CA ILE A 91 37.43 2.32 -46.92
C ILE A 91 36.02 2.91 -46.86
N LYS A 92 35.04 2.27 -47.53
CA LYS A 92 33.64 2.73 -47.58
C LYS A 92 32.99 2.77 -46.19
N CYS A 93 33.08 1.68 -45.42
CA CYS A 93 32.55 1.63 -44.06
C CYS A 93 33.23 2.65 -43.12
N LYS A 94 34.55 2.83 -43.28
CA LYS A 94 35.29 3.87 -42.53
C LYS A 94 34.76 5.27 -42.86
N ALA A 95 34.56 5.59 -44.13
CA ALA A 95 34.00 6.86 -44.56
C ALA A 95 32.58 7.08 -44.01
N THR A 96 31.73 6.05 -44.03
CA THR A 96 30.38 6.12 -43.44
C THR A 96 30.41 6.44 -41.95
N ARG A 97 31.26 5.77 -41.16
CA ARG A 97 31.41 6.06 -39.71
C ARG A 97 31.91 7.48 -39.45
N ILE A 98 32.88 7.95 -40.23
CA ILE A 98 33.35 9.35 -40.14
C ILE A 98 32.20 10.31 -40.46
N GLY A 99 31.42 10.04 -41.51
CA GLY A 99 30.25 10.82 -41.87
C GLY A 99 29.20 10.88 -40.76
N MET A 100 28.92 9.75 -40.10
CA MET A 100 28.01 9.69 -38.94
C MET A 100 28.53 10.54 -37.77
N CYS A 101 29.82 10.45 -37.44
CA CYS A 101 30.45 11.30 -36.43
C CYS A 101 30.31 12.80 -36.75
N GLN A 102 30.52 13.19 -38.02
CA GLN A 102 30.33 14.59 -38.42
C GLN A 102 28.86 15.02 -38.39
N ALA A 103 27.95 14.14 -38.77
CA ALA A 103 26.52 14.42 -38.73
C ALA A 103 26.04 14.70 -37.30
N VAL A 104 26.46 13.93 -36.30
CA VAL A 104 26.07 14.21 -34.90
C VAL A 104 26.68 15.51 -34.38
N LYS A 105 27.92 15.84 -34.77
CA LYS A 105 28.53 17.12 -34.39
C LYS A 105 27.82 18.33 -35.02
N ALA A 106 27.37 18.20 -36.26
CA ALA A 106 26.69 19.27 -36.98
C ALA A 106 25.22 19.43 -36.58
N PHE A 107 24.50 18.33 -36.38
CA PHE A 107 23.03 18.32 -36.25
C PHE A 107 22.54 17.78 -34.89
N GLY A 108 23.43 17.22 -34.08
CA GLY A 108 23.07 16.57 -32.81
C GLY A 108 22.53 17.51 -31.75
N HIS A 109 22.72 18.82 -31.89
CA HIS A 109 22.24 19.81 -30.92
C HIS A 109 20.71 19.77 -30.75
N HIS A 110 19.98 19.66 -31.86
CA HIS A 110 18.52 19.58 -31.83
C HIS A 110 18.05 18.27 -31.19
N ALA A 111 18.68 17.15 -31.55
CA ALA A 111 18.39 15.85 -30.96
C ALA A 111 18.65 15.83 -29.44
N TYR A 112 19.78 16.41 -29.00
CA TYR A 112 20.16 16.51 -27.59
C TYR A 112 19.16 17.32 -26.77
N LYS A 113 18.74 18.50 -27.28
CA LYS A 113 17.73 19.34 -26.63
C LYS A 113 16.36 18.65 -26.56
N ASN A 114 15.96 17.95 -27.62
CA ASN A 114 14.67 17.26 -27.64
C ASN A 114 14.62 16.08 -26.66
N ALA A 115 15.76 15.44 -26.37
CA ALA A 115 15.83 14.44 -25.31
C ALA A 115 15.45 15.01 -23.93
N VAL A 116 15.79 16.28 -23.63
CA VAL A 116 15.33 16.99 -22.41
C VAL A 116 13.81 17.11 -22.38
N VAL A 117 13.21 17.55 -23.48
CA VAL A 117 11.76 17.75 -23.57
C VAL A 117 11.03 16.43 -23.39
N LEU A 118 11.55 15.35 -23.99
CA LEU A 118 11.01 14.00 -23.82
C LEU A 118 11.09 13.53 -22.36
N LEU A 119 12.22 13.80 -21.68
CA LEU A 119 12.40 13.48 -20.26
C LEU A 119 11.40 14.23 -19.39
N ILE A 120 11.24 15.55 -19.61
CA ILE A 120 10.25 16.37 -18.89
C ILE A 120 8.84 15.84 -19.11
N MET A 121 8.48 15.47 -20.33
CA MET A 121 7.15 14.90 -20.62
C MET A 121 6.95 13.53 -19.93
N ARG A 122 7.97 12.67 -19.87
CA ARG A 122 7.90 11.38 -19.15
C ARG A 122 7.72 11.59 -17.65
N VAL A 123 8.52 12.46 -17.05
CA VAL A 123 8.43 12.81 -15.62
C VAL A 123 7.08 13.46 -15.32
N GLY A 124 6.64 14.41 -16.15
CA GLY A 124 5.35 15.08 -16.01
C GLY A 124 4.17 14.11 -16.07
N ARG A 125 4.23 13.10 -16.95
CA ARG A 125 3.21 12.05 -17.01
C ARG A 125 3.17 11.22 -15.72
N VAL A 126 4.32 10.81 -15.18
CA VAL A 126 4.39 10.07 -13.91
C VAL A 126 3.84 10.91 -12.76
N ILE A 127 4.22 12.19 -12.69
CA ILE A 127 3.70 13.13 -11.68
C ILE A 127 2.17 13.26 -11.78
N LEU A 128 1.64 13.42 -13.01
CA LEU A 128 0.19 13.52 -13.23
C LEU A 128 -0.54 12.25 -12.76
N TYR A 129 -0.01 11.06 -13.06
CA TYR A 129 -0.56 9.80 -12.56
C TYR A 129 -0.57 9.73 -11.03
N LEU A 130 0.51 10.15 -10.37
CA LEU A 130 0.58 10.18 -8.90
C LEU A 130 -0.46 11.15 -8.30
N PHE A 131 -0.64 12.34 -8.89
CA PHE A 131 -1.68 13.27 -8.47
C PHE A 131 -3.09 12.69 -8.63
N SER A 132 -3.38 12.02 -9.75
CA SER A 132 -4.66 11.35 -9.97
C SER A 132 -4.93 10.25 -8.95
N LEU A 133 -3.91 9.45 -8.59
CA LEU A 133 -4.04 8.40 -7.56
C LEU A 133 -4.33 8.98 -6.18
N VAL A 134 -3.64 10.05 -5.78
CA VAL A 134 -3.87 10.72 -4.49
C VAL A 134 -5.28 11.32 -4.44
N ALA A 135 -5.72 12.00 -5.51
CA ALA A 135 -7.06 12.55 -5.59
C ALA A 135 -8.14 11.47 -5.44
N PHE A 136 -7.95 10.31 -6.10
CA PHE A 136 -8.86 9.17 -5.98
C PHE A 136 -8.93 8.61 -4.55
N GLN A 137 -7.78 8.49 -3.86
CA GLN A 137 -7.77 8.03 -2.47
C GLN A 137 -8.52 8.99 -1.53
N ILE A 138 -8.35 10.30 -1.72
CA ILE A 138 -9.05 11.33 -0.94
C ILE A 138 -10.56 11.24 -1.15
N THR A 139 -11.05 11.07 -2.38
CA THR A 139 -12.49 10.98 -2.66
C THR A 139 -13.11 9.72 -2.08
N VAL A 140 -12.43 8.57 -2.17
CA VAL A 140 -12.89 7.32 -1.54
C VAL A 140 -13.01 7.49 -0.02
N PHE A 141 -11.98 8.07 0.62
CA PHE A 141 -12.02 8.31 2.07
C PHE A 141 -13.16 9.25 2.47
N ALA A 142 -13.37 10.33 1.70
CA ALA A 142 -14.48 11.26 1.93
C ALA A 142 -15.85 10.55 1.84
N ILE A 143 -16.06 9.74 0.80
CA ILE A 143 -17.32 8.98 0.62
C ILE A 143 -17.55 8.01 1.78
N LEU A 144 -16.52 7.25 2.17
CA LEU A 144 -16.62 6.31 3.29
C LEU A 144 -16.94 7.03 4.61
N SER A 145 -16.28 8.17 4.88
CA SER A 145 -16.55 8.97 6.08
C SER A 145 -18.00 9.48 6.12
N ALA A 146 -18.52 9.95 4.97
CA ALA A 146 -19.91 10.39 4.87
C ALA A 146 -20.91 9.24 5.09
N ALA A 147 -20.63 8.04 4.55
CA ALA A 147 -21.46 6.85 4.79
C ALA A 147 -21.48 6.44 6.27
N VAL A 148 -20.34 6.51 6.96
CA VAL A 148 -20.27 6.26 8.42
C VAL A 148 -21.09 7.30 9.19
N LEU A 149 -21.00 8.57 8.83
CA LEU A 149 -21.81 9.64 9.44
C LEU A 149 -23.32 9.43 9.24
N LEU A 150 -23.74 9.05 8.03
CA LEU A 150 -25.14 8.77 7.71
C LEU A 150 -25.69 7.55 8.45
N THR A 151 -24.87 6.52 8.66
CA THR A 151 -25.29 5.32 9.42
C THR A 151 -25.29 5.57 10.93
N ALA A 152 -24.41 6.44 11.44
CA ALA A 152 -24.38 6.82 12.85
C ALA A 152 -25.61 7.65 13.27
N SER A 153 -26.14 8.51 12.39
CA SER A 153 -27.31 9.34 12.70
C SER A 153 -28.63 8.53 12.72
N ALA A 154 -28.70 7.41 12.00
CA ALA A 154 -29.90 6.56 11.90
C ALA A 154 -30.23 5.74 13.16
N GLN A 155 -29.47 5.88 14.25
CA GLN A 155 -29.59 4.98 15.40
C GLN A 155 -29.74 5.67 16.77
N PHE A 156 -30.28 6.90 16.81
CA PHE A 156 -30.85 7.46 18.04
C PHE A 156 -32.16 6.74 18.40
N VAL A 157 -32.07 5.44 18.65
CA VAL A 157 -33.13 4.69 19.30
C VAL A 157 -33.11 5.13 20.76
N SER A 158 -34.23 5.66 21.22
CA SER A 158 -34.47 5.88 22.65
C SER A 158 -34.46 4.51 23.34
N PHE A 159 -33.56 4.31 24.31
CA PHE A 159 -33.43 3.07 25.11
C PHE A 159 -33.74 3.34 26.59
N PRO A 160 -34.97 3.70 27.00
CA PRO A 160 -35.19 4.20 28.36
C PRO A 160 -34.87 3.18 29.47
N GLU A 161 -34.93 1.88 29.17
CA GLU A 161 -34.96 0.83 30.20
C GLU A 161 -33.72 -0.08 30.26
N PHE A 162 -32.86 -0.11 29.23
CA PHE A 162 -31.64 -0.93 29.27
C PHE A 162 -30.53 -0.22 30.05
N LYS A 163 -30.09 -0.80 31.17
CA LYS A 163 -29.14 -0.21 32.14
C LYS A 163 -27.73 -0.78 32.04
N CYS A 164 -27.49 -1.80 31.21
CA CYS A 164 -26.16 -2.37 31.10
C CYS A 164 -25.18 -1.42 30.39
N GLY A 165 -24.17 -0.90 31.09
CA GLY A 165 -23.13 -0.02 30.53
C GLY A 165 -22.86 1.20 31.42
N THR A 166 -21.71 1.85 31.24
CA THR A 166 -21.30 2.98 32.11
C THR A 166 -21.72 4.36 31.60
N ASN A 167 -22.07 4.44 30.31
CA ASN A 167 -22.53 5.65 29.62
C ASN A 167 -23.38 5.27 28.40
N LYS A 168 -24.05 6.26 27.79
CA LYS A 168 -24.97 6.07 26.64
C LYS A 168 -24.36 5.26 25.49
N ILE A 169 -23.07 5.44 25.18
CA ILE A 169 -22.40 4.72 24.08
C ILE A 169 -22.23 3.25 24.45
N THR A 170 -21.63 2.98 25.61
CA THR A 170 -21.43 1.60 26.07
C THR A 170 -22.75 0.87 26.30
N THR A 171 -23.79 1.58 26.74
CA THR A 171 -25.15 1.04 26.88
C THR A 171 -25.78 0.69 25.54
N ALA A 172 -25.64 1.55 24.53
CA ALA A 172 -26.13 1.27 23.19
C ALA A 172 -25.41 0.06 22.56
N ILE A 173 -24.10 -0.08 22.77
CA ILE A 173 -23.33 -1.24 22.30
C ILE A 173 -23.83 -2.51 22.99
N ALA A 174 -23.90 -2.51 24.33
CA ALA A 174 -24.36 -3.66 25.09
C ALA A 174 -25.78 -4.09 24.68
N TYR A 175 -26.72 -3.13 24.55
CA TYR A 175 -28.08 -3.40 24.11
C TYR A 175 -28.11 -4.03 22.71
N ARG A 176 -27.38 -3.45 21.75
CA ARG A 176 -27.41 -3.95 20.36
C ARG A 176 -26.80 -5.33 20.24
N THR A 177 -25.68 -5.57 20.93
CA THR A 177 -25.06 -6.90 20.96
C THR A 177 -26.00 -7.90 21.59
N ALA A 178 -26.53 -7.62 22.79
CA ALA A 178 -27.48 -8.51 23.47
C ALA A 178 -28.76 -8.74 22.63
N LYS A 179 -29.32 -7.72 21.99
CA LYS A 179 -30.50 -7.86 21.13
C LYS A 179 -30.22 -8.70 19.88
N ALA A 180 -29.01 -8.58 19.32
CA ALA A 180 -28.64 -9.32 18.12
C ALA A 180 -28.37 -10.81 18.40
N THR A 181 -27.81 -11.13 19.57
CA THR A 181 -27.34 -12.49 19.88
C THR A 181 -28.16 -13.22 20.93
N CYS A 182 -28.82 -12.49 21.83
CA CYS A 182 -29.59 -12.97 22.98
C CYS A 182 -30.98 -12.30 23.05
N PRO A 183 -31.77 -12.26 21.96
CA PRO A 183 -33.01 -11.48 21.92
C PRO A 183 -34.03 -11.90 22.99
N THR A 184 -34.02 -13.17 23.41
CA THR A 184 -34.95 -13.74 24.39
C THR A 184 -34.48 -13.61 25.84
N GLN A 185 -33.23 -13.22 26.09
CA GLN A 185 -32.65 -13.04 27.44
C GLN A 185 -32.43 -11.56 27.77
N LEU A 186 -32.97 -10.64 26.97
CA LEU A 186 -32.66 -9.21 27.07
C LEU A 186 -33.01 -8.63 28.45
N GLU A 187 -34.13 -9.05 29.05
CA GLU A 187 -34.57 -8.51 30.33
C GLU A 187 -33.75 -9.12 31.48
N GLU A 188 -33.46 -10.41 31.42
CA GLU A 188 -32.66 -11.13 32.41
C GLU A 188 -31.22 -10.61 32.42
N ILE A 189 -30.63 -10.36 31.24
CA ILE A 189 -29.33 -9.70 31.13
C ILE A 189 -29.39 -8.30 31.76
N ASN A 190 -30.45 -7.54 31.47
CA ASN A 190 -30.62 -6.19 31.99
C ASN A 190 -30.75 -6.18 33.53
N GLU A 191 -31.46 -7.17 34.08
CA GLU A 191 -31.58 -7.41 35.52
C GLU A 191 -30.23 -7.71 36.15
N CYS A 192 -29.44 -8.63 35.58
CA CYS A 192 -28.08 -8.88 36.05
C CYS A 192 -27.22 -7.60 36.10
N CYS A 193 -27.40 -6.70 35.13
CA CYS A 193 -26.66 -5.44 35.11
C CYS A 193 -27.14 -4.45 36.18
N ARG A 194 -28.45 -4.42 36.49
CA ARG A 194 -29.00 -3.62 37.60
C ARG A 194 -28.41 -4.09 38.94
N ASP A 195 -28.42 -5.39 39.17
CA ASP A 195 -27.88 -5.99 40.40
C ASP A 195 -26.36 -5.77 40.54
N HIS A 196 -25.63 -5.78 39.42
CA HIS A 196 -24.19 -5.50 39.40
C HIS A 196 -23.89 -4.04 39.74
N ASP A 197 -24.63 -3.11 39.15
CA ASP A 197 -24.51 -1.67 39.43
C ASP A 197 -24.86 -1.38 40.90
N GLU A 198 -25.90 -2.02 41.45
CA GLU A 198 -26.26 -1.92 42.86
C GLU A 198 -25.15 -2.49 43.76
N CYS A 199 -24.62 -3.68 43.46
CA CYS A 199 -23.48 -4.25 44.19
C CYS A 199 -22.25 -3.32 44.17
N TYR A 200 -22.02 -2.66 43.05
CA TYR A 200 -20.97 -1.63 42.93
C TYR A 200 -21.27 -0.42 43.80
N ASP A 201 -22.49 0.12 43.78
CA ASP A 201 -22.89 1.25 44.63
C ASP A 201 -22.86 0.89 46.14
N ASP A 202 -23.07 -0.39 46.46
CA ASP A 202 -22.95 -0.95 47.81
C ASP A 202 -21.54 -1.30 48.26
N GLN A 203 -20.59 -1.29 47.33
CA GLN A 203 -19.17 -1.47 47.62
C GLN A 203 -18.86 -2.82 48.31
N PHE A 204 -19.56 -3.89 47.93
CA PHE A 204 -19.31 -5.25 48.43
C PHE A 204 -17.98 -5.88 47.95
N GLY A 205 -17.17 -5.12 47.20
CA GLY A 205 -15.90 -5.56 46.66
C GLY A 205 -16.03 -5.93 45.17
N ARG A 206 -15.18 -5.32 44.34
CA ARG A 206 -15.21 -5.49 42.86
C ARG A 206 -15.22 -6.96 42.45
N LYS A 207 -14.28 -7.76 42.97
CA LYS A 207 -14.14 -9.19 42.60
C LYS A 207 -15.38 -10.00 42.97
N PHE A 208 -16.05 -9.66 44.07
CA PHE A 208 -17.30 -10.28 44.49
C PHE A 208 -18.40 -9.92 43.49
N CYS A 209 -18.65 -8.62 43.29
CA CYS A 209 -19.68 -8.15 42.35
C CYS A 209 -19.48 -8.69 40.93
N ASP A 210 -18.27 -8.66 40.38
CA ASP A 210 -17.98 -9.18 39.05
C ASP A 210 -18.23 -10.70 38.95
N SER A 211 -17.92 -11.45 40.01
CA SER A 211 -18.19 -12.90 40.05
C SER A 211 -19.68 -13.19 40.15
N THR A 212 -20.41 -12.44 40.97
CA THR A 212 -21.87 -12.54 41.11
C THR A 212 -22.57 -12.21 39.79
N PHE A 213 -22.14 -11.15 39.11
CA PHE A 213 -22.63 -10.79 37.78
C PHE A 213 -22.39 -11.90 36.76
N CYS A 214 -21.17 -12.46 36.71
CA CYS A 214 -20.88 -13.58 35.81
C CYS A 214 -21.76 -14.80 36.09
N GLY A 215 -22.05 -15.10 37.36
CA GLY A 215 -22.97 -16.18 37.75
C GLY A 215 -24.41 -15.88 37.32
N CYS A 216 -24.87 -14.64 37.51
CA CYS A 216 -26.18 -14.19 37.04
C CYS A 216 -26.33 -14.39 35.53
N LEU A 217 -25.35 -13.92 34.74
CA LEU A 217 -25.35 -14.11 33.28
C LEU A 217 -25.42 -15.59 32.89
N GLN A 218 -24.64 -16.46 33.53
CA GLN A 218 -24.68 -17.90 33.25
C GLN A 218 -26.06 -18.53 33.51
N ASN A 219 -26.79 -18.01 34.50
CA ASN A 219 -28.13 -18.50 34.87
C ASN A 219 -29.24 -17.95 33.96
N THR A 220 -28.97 -16.95 33.12
CA THR A 220 -29.96 -16.44 32.15
C THR A 220 -30.29 -17.44 31.04
N MET A 221 -29.46 -18.48 30.86
CA MET A 221 -29.64 -19.51 29.84
C MET A 221 -29.92 -20.86 30.48
N THR A 222 -31.08 -21.46 30.17
CA THR A 222 -31.46 -22.80 30.62
C THR A 222 -30.88 -23.93 29.76
N SER A 223 -30.47 -23.60 28.53
CA SER A 223 -29.78 -24.48 27.58
C SER A 223 -28.75 -23.69 26.78
N TYR A 224 -27.77 -24.39 26.18
CA TYR A 224 -26.74 -23.75 25.35
C TYR A 224 -27.34 -23.14 24.07
N ASP A 225 -27.03 -21.87 23.83
CA ASP A 225 -27.31 -21.13 22.61
C ASP A 225 -25.97 -20.63 22.06
N GLU A 226 -25.61 -21.13 20.88
CA GLU A 226 -24.34 -20.86 20.21
C GLU A 226 -24.12 -19.37 19.90
N LYS A 227 -25.19 -18.60 19.71
CA LYS A 227 -25.11 -17.17 19.44
C LYS A 227 -25.04 -16.36 20.73
N CYS A 228 -25.81 -16.74 21.74
CA CYS A 228 -25.91 -15.96 22.97
C CYS A 228 -24.73 -16.20 23.93
N ASP A 229 -24.29 -17.44 24.11
CA ASP A 229 -23.25 -17.82 25.08
C ASP A 229 -21.93 -17.00 24.93
N PRO A 230 -21.39 -16.77 23.71
CA PRO A 230 -20.23 -15.90 23.53
C PRO A 230 -20.45 -14.48 24.02
N THR A 231 -21.65 -13.91 23.82
CA THR A 231 -21.98 -12.55 24.27
C THR A 231 -21.97 -12.47 25.79
N LEU A 232 -22.60 -13.42 26.50
CA LEU A 232 -22.61 -13.44 27.96
C LEU A 232 -21.20 -13.60 28.55
N LYS A 233 -20.38 -14.49 27.96
CA LYS A 233 -18.97 -14.65 28.34
C LYS A 233 -18.17 -13.36 28.15
N ASN A 234 -18.39 -12.67 27.04
CA ASN A 234 -17.73 -11.39 26.75
C ASN A 234 -18.17 -10.28 27.72
N MET A 235 -19.45 -10.24 28.11
CA MET A 235 -19.94 -9.28 29.12
C MET A 235 -19.28 -9.54 30.49
N CYS A 236 -19.22 -10.80 30.93
CA CYS A 236 -18.49 -11.21 32.14
C CYS A 236 -17.00 -10.83 32.07
N MET A 237 -16.35 -11.06 30.93
CA MET A 237 -14.95 -10.69 30.73
C MET A 237 -14.75 -9.18 30.77
N ALA A 238 -15.65 -8.41 30.15
CA ALA A 238 -15.57 -6.96 30.07
C ALA A 238 -15.60 -6.31 31.46
N VAL A 239 -16.49 -6.74 32.38
CA VAL A 239 -16.51 -6.17 33.74
C VAL A 239 -15.26 -6.53 34.55
N LYS A 240 -14.71 -7.75 34.37
CA LYS A 240 -13.48 -8.16 35.05
C LYS A 240 -12.26 -7.37 34.57
N LEU A 241 -12.20 -7.04 33.28
CA LEU A 241 -11.07 -6.36 32.68
C LEU A 241 -11.16 -4.83 32.83
N PHE A 242 -12.36 -4.25 32.70
CA PHE A 242 -12.57 -2.80 32.62
C PHE A 242 -13.42 -2.20 33.75
N GLY A 243 -13.95 -3.02 34.66
CA GLY A 243 -14.89 -2.59 35.71
C GLY A 243 -14.28 -1.73 36.81
N GLU A 244 -12.95 -1.70 36.96
CA GLU A 244 -12.27 -0.96 38.04
C GLU A 244 -12.65 0.51 38.10
N ALA A 245 -12.66 1.18 36.94
CA ALA A 245 -12.99 2.59 36.87
C ALA A 245 -14.46 2.83 37.23
N ALA A 246 -15.37 1.93 36.86
CA ALA A 246 -16.78 2.02 37.21
C ALA A 246 -16.99 1.79 38.72
N TYR A 247 -16.34 0.79 39.30
CA TYR A 247 -16.40 0.49 40.73
C TYR A 247 -15.92 1.67 41.59
N LYS A 248 -14.78 2.29 41.24
CA LYS A 248 -14.27 3.48 41.94
C LYS A 248 -15.20 4.68 41.83
N ARG A 249 -15.86 4.86 40.66
CA ARG A 249 -16.86 5.94 40.48
C ARG A 249 -18.08 5.73 41.37
N ALA A 250 -18.53 4.49 41.53
CA ALA A 250 -19.61 4.13 42.45
C ALA A 250 -19.32 4.57 43.89
N THR A 251 -18.07 4.38 44.37
CA THR A 251 -17.63 4.85 45.70
C THR A 251 -17.82 6.36 45.89
N VAL A 252 -17.45 7.15 44.87
CA VAL A 252 -17.59 8.61 44.91
C VAL A 252 -19.07 9.02 44.94
N ARG A 253 -19.92 8.35 44.15
CA ARG A 253 -21.38 8.57 44.15
C ARG A 253 -21.98 8.29 45.53
N ARG A 254 -21.66 7.15 46.15
CA ARG A 254 -22.11 6.78 47.49
C ARG A 254 -21.72 7.84 48.54
N LYS A 255 -20.46 8.29 48.53
CA LYS A 255 -19.98 9.34 49.46
C LYS A 255 -20.73 10.66 49.28
N ARG A 256 -20.99 11.08 48.04
CA ARG A 256 -21.80 12.28 47.76
C ARG A 256 -23.24 12.13 48.24
N ALA A 257 -23.87 10.99 47.99
CA ALA A 257 -25.22 10.71 48.45
C ALA A 257 -25.33 10.73 49.99
N ALA A 258 -24.34 10.15 50.69
CA ALA A 258 -24.27 10.17 52.15
C ALA A 258 -24.02 11.59 52.70
N GLY A 259 -23.12 12.36 52.09
CA GLY A 259 -22.85 13.76 52.47
C GLY A 259 -24.06 14.68 52.26
N ASN A 260 -24.79 14.51 51.15
CA ASN A 260 -26.01 15.26 50.90
C ASN A 260 -27.13 14.91 51.89
N LYS A 261 -27.29 13.64 52.28
CA LYS A 261 -28.25 13.24 53.32
C LYS A 261 -27.93 13.86 54.68
N SER A 262 -26.65 13.98 55.04
CA SER A 262 -26.23 14.66 56.27
C SER A 262 -26.55 16.16 56.24
N ALA A 263 -26.40 16.82 55.09
CA ALA A 263 -26.73 18.22 54.93
C ALA A 263 -28.25 18.51 54.90
N ASP A 264 -29.06 17.57 54.39
CA ASP A 264 -30.53 17.69 54.40
C ASP A 264 -31.13 17.45 55.79
N LEU A 265 -30.55 16.53 56.57
CA LEU A 265 -30.92 16.31 57.97
C LEU A 265 -30.63 17.54 58.84
N ASP A 266 -29.50 18.23 58.62
CA ASP A 266 -29.14 19.46 59.35
C ASP A 266 -30.06 20.64 59.01
N ARG A 267 -30.64 20.66 57.81
CA ARG A 267 -31.58 21.73 57.37
C ARG A 267 -33.03 21.48 57.82
N THR A 268 -33.39 20.25 58.16
CA THR A 268 -34.76 19.88 58.57
C THR A 268 -34.97 19.98 60.08
N TYR A 269 -33.90 19.97 60.87
CA TYR A 269 -33.94 19.99 62.34
C TYR A 269 -33.14 21.14 62.99
N GLY A 270 -32.68 22.11 62.19
CA GLY A 270 -31.94 23.31 62.63
C GLY A 270 -32.76 24.59 62.56
#